data_AF-A0A8S3X2V5-F1
#
_entry.id   AF-A0A8S3X2V5-F1
#
_cell.length_a   1.000
_cell.length_b   1.000
_cell.length_c   1.000
_cell.angle_alpha   90.00
_cell.angle_beta   90.00
_cell.angle_gamma   90.00
#
_symmetry.space_group_name_H-M   'P 1'
#
loop_
_entity.id
_entity.type
_entity.pdbx_description
1 polymer ?
#
loop_
_entity_poly.entity_id
_entity_poly.type
_entity_poly.pdbx_seq_one_letter_code
_entity_poly.pdbx_strand_id
1 'polypeptide(L)'
;MRQRNDSEFIDLLNSLRVGELTTAQLKLLCERRHVPINGEFADRVAVRIFPTVRQVDDYNDKITKENAKLHRTYLINAVDESREVATYGRKPPENVIPKDVNNCGGLLPSIRISVESRVMLRRNISVSEGLVNGAMGIIKKIKWPALRRDQLEDGELPEAVYVKFDDETIGRRLKDSNGCVPIPPSSTTFQAVRGYGDVERRMLPLILSWAVTVHKLQVEDLQKENDQLKTTLKDHIKILHKSNTHDLVTSRFRFTFNVCQNSKVKTMYQQ
;
A
#
# COMPACT_ATOMS: atom_id res chain seq x y z
N MET A 1 16.45 4.81 -15.02
CA MET A 1 15.68 4.89 -16.29
C MET A 1 14.74 3.68 -16.37
N ARG A 2 13.42 3.88 -16.40
CA ARG A 2 12.40 2.84 -16.08
C ARG A 2 11.68 2.19 -17.28
N GLN A 3 11.94 2.57 -18.54
CA GLN A 3 11.16 2.09 -19.71
C GLN A 3 12.03 1.90 -20.97
N ARG A 4 13.09 1.11 -20.89
CA ARG A 4 14.17 1.10 -21.91
C ARG A 4 13.79 0.70 -23.34
N ASN A 5 12.61 0.10 -23.58
CA ASN A 5 12.30 -0.58 -24.84
C ASN A 5 11.00 -0.13 -25.53
N ASP A 6 10.33 0.92 -25.06
CA ASP A 6 9.07 1.39 -25.67
C ASP A 6 9.11 2.91 -25.86
N SER A 7 9.62 3.33 -27.02
CA SER A 7 9.79 4.74 -27.37
C SER A 7 8.45 5.46 -27.53
N GLU A 8 7.42 4.80 -28.09
CA GLU A 8 6.08 5.38 -28.22
C GLU A 8 5.45 5.65 -26.85
N PHE A 9 5.66 4.74 -25.90
CA PHE A 9 5.18 4.92 -24.55
C PHE A 9 5.98 5.98 -23.79
N ILE A 10 7.30 6.05 -23.95
CA ILE A 10 8.12 7.14 -23.37
C ILE A 10 7.61 8.50 -23.88
N ASP A 11 7.37 8.63 -25.18
CA ASP A 11 6.91 9.89 -25.78
C ASP A 11 5.50 10.24 -25.32
N LEU A 12 4.60 9.27 -25.21
CA LEU A 12 3.29 9.47 -24.59
C LEU A 12 3.42 10.02 -23.17
N LEU A 13 4.32 9.47 -22.35
CA LEU A 13 4.52 9.93 -20.97
C LEU A 13 5.18 11.30 -20.89
N ASN A 14 6.09 11.61 -21.81
CA ASN A 14 6.71 12.93 -21.89
C ASN A 14 5.69 13.99 -22.33
N SER A 15 4.87 13.71 -23.35
CA SER A 15 3.74 14.53 -23.77
C SER A 15 2.72 14.72 -22.64
N LEU A 16 2.42 13.65 -21.91
CA LEU A 16 1.54 13.70 -20.74
C LEU A 16 2.14 14.58 -19.62
N ARG A 17 3.46 14.53 -19.42
CA ARG A 17 4.18 15.29 -18.39
C ARG A 17 4.15 16.80 -18.62
N VAL A 18 4.08 17.24 -19.88
CA VAL A 18 4.02 18.66 -20.26
C VAL A 18 2.60 19.13 -20.60
N GLY A 19 1.62 18.22 -20.60
CA GLY A 19 0.22 18.52 -20.91
C GLY A 19 -0.10 18.66 -22.41
N GLU A 20 0.84 18.31 -23.28
CA GLU A 20 0.73 18.45 -24.74
C GLU A 20 0.50 17.08 -25.38
N LEU A 21 -0.71 16.56 -25.22
CA LEU A 21 -1.10 15.28 -25.82
C LEU A 21 -1.59 15.49 -27.26
N THR A 22 -1.10 14.65 -28.17
CA THR A 22 -1.63 14.58 -29.53
C THR A 22 -2.98 13.86 -29.56
N THR A 23 -3.79 14.09 -30.59
CA THR A 23 -5.07 13.38 -30.78
C THR A 23 -4.89 11.87 -30.85
N ALA A 24 -3.78 11.39 -31.44
CA ALA A 24 -3.46 9.97 -31.50
C ALA A 24 -3.17 9.39 -30.09
N GLN A 25 -2.39 10.11 -29.28
CA GLN A 25 -2.11 9.74 -27.89
C GLN A 25 -3.38 9.74 -27.02
N LEU A 26 -4.27 10.72 -27.20
CA LEU A 26 -5.57 10.75 -26.52
C LEU A 26 -6.46 9.58 -26.91
N LYS A 27 -6.53 9.25 -28.20
CA LYS A 27 -7.29 8.10 -28.69
C LYS A 27 -6.75 6.80 -28.11
N LEU A 28 -5.44 6.64 -28.08
CA LEU A 28 -4.74 5.49 -27.48
C LEU A 28 -5.06 5.32 -25.99
N LEU A 29 -5.09 6.42 -25.22
CA LEU A 29 -5.48 6.39 -23.81
C LEU A 29 -6.97 6.03 -23.62
N CYS A 30 -7.84 6.54 -24.50
CA CYS A 30 -9.28 6.22 -24.49
C CYS A 30 -9.57 4.76 -24.86
N GLU A 31 -8.82 4.17 -25.79
CA GLU A 31 -8.93 2.75 -26.16
C GLU A 31 -8.53 1.85 -24.98
N ARG A 32 -7.53 2.25 -24.20
CA ARG A 32 -7.11 1.57 -22.97
C ARG A 32 -8.07 1.76 -21.79
N ARG A 33 -9.16 2.51 -21.95
CA ARG A 33 -10.20 2.71 -20.92
C ARG A 33 -11.06 1.46 -20.67
N HIS A 34 -11.13 0.53 -21.63
CA HIS A 34 -12.02 -0.63 -21.59
C HIS A 34 -11.24 -1.94 -21.70
N VAL A 35 -10.10 -2.04 -21.01
CA VAL A 35 -9.43 -3.33 -20.88
C VAL A 35 -10.31 -4.22 -19.99
N PRO A 36 -10.72 -5.41 -20.46
CA PRO A 36 -11.46 -6.33 -19.61
C PRO A 36 -10.63 -6.65 -18.37
N ILE A 37 -11.26 -6.64 -17.20
CA ILE A 37 -10.64 -6.97 -15.91
C ILE A 37 -10.45 -8.50 -15.86
N ASN A 38 -9.49 -9.01 -16.62
CA ASN A 38 -9.18 -10.43 -16.72
C ASN A 38 -7.66 -10.66 -16.77
N GLY A 39 -7.26 -11.91 -16.52
CA GLY A 39 -5.85 -12.32 -16.53
C GLY A 39 -4.99 -11.47 -15.58
N GLU A 40 -3.98 -10.80 -16.15
CA GLU A 40 -3.02 -9.97 -15.40
C GLU A 40 -3.64 -8.71 -14.78
N PHE A 41 -4.82 -8.30 -15.25
CA PHE A 41 -5.55 -7.10 -14.79
C PHE A 41 -6.72 -7.45 -13.86
N ALA A 42 -6.92 -8.74 -13.58
CA ALA A 42 -7.95 -9.21 -12.67
C ALA A 42 -7.79 -8.63 -11.27
N ASP A 43 -8.91 -8.47 -10.57
CA ASP A 43 -8.89 -8.16 -9.16
C ASP A 43 -8.06 -9.20 -8.40
N ARG A 44 -7.28 -8.75 -7.42
CA ARG A 44 -6.28 -9.53 -6.67
C ARG A 44 -4.95 -9.82 -7.38
N VAL A 45 -4.81 -9.51 -8.66
CA VAL A 45 -3.55 -9.69 -9.40
C VAL A 45 -2.81 -8.36 -9.54
N ALA A 46 -3.50 -7.32 -10.03
CA ALA A 46 -2.92 -5.99 -10.18
C ALA A 46 -3.14 -5.13 -8.93
N VAL A 47 -2.16 -4.27 -8.62
CA VAL A 47 -2.33 -3.24 -7.58
C VAL A 47 -3.16 -2.09 -8.17
N ARG A 48 -4.24 -1.71 -7.49
CA ARG A 48 -5.08 -0.59 -7.91
C ARG A 48 -4.56 0.73 -7.35
N ILE A 49 -4.61 1.79 -8.13
CA ILE A 49 -4.22 3.13 -7.71
C ILE A 49 -5.45 4.00 -7.61
N PHE A 50 -5.64 4.61 -6.44
CA PHE A 50 -6.70 5.58 -6.21
C PHE A 50 -6.14 6.95 -5.80
N PRO A 51 -6.87 8.04 -6.07
CA PRO A 51 -6.44 9.39 -5.72
C PRO A 51 -6.55 9.68 -4.22
N THR A 52 -7.47 9.03 -3.50
CA THR A 52 -7.69 9.29 -2.07
C THR A 52 -7.43 8.05 -1.21
N VAL A 53 -6.97 8.27 0.02
CA VAL A 53 -6.77 7.20 1.02
C VAL A 53 -8.08 6.47 1.30
N ARG A 54 -9.20 7.21 1.40
CA ARG A 54 -10.52 6.61 1.62
C ARG A 54 -10.89 5.57 0.56
N GLN A 55 -10.65 5.87 -0.71
CA GLN A 55 -10.94 4.91 -1.79
C GLN A 55 -10.01 3.68 -1.76
N VAL A 56 -8.76 3.88 -1.35
CA VAL A 56 -7.84 2.77 -1.11
C VAL A 56 -8.36 1.88 0.00
N ASP A 57 -8.79 2.46 1.13
CA ASP A 57 -9.33 1.73 2.27
C ASP A 57 -10.61 0.99 1.89
N ASP A 58 -11.56 1.67 1.23
CA ASP A 58 -12.82 1.06 0.76
C ASP A 58 -12.57 -0.14 -0.17
N TYR A 59 -11.61 -0.03 -1.09
CA TYR A 59 -11.25 -1.13 -2.00
C TYR A 59 -10.52 -2.26 -1.28
N ASN A 60 -9.55 -1.93 -0.41
CA ASN A 60 -8.84 -2.91 0.41
C ASN A 60 -9.82 -3.71 1.29
N ASP A 61 -10.80 -3.03 1.89
CA ASP A 61 -11.86 -3.66 2.70
C ASP A 61 -12.77 -4.55 1.85
N LYS A 62 -13.16 -4.10 0.65
CA LYS A 62 -13.94 -4.91 -0.29
C LYS A 62 -13.22 -6.22 -0.62
N ILE A 63 -11.96 -6.14 -1.06
CA ILE A 63 -11.20 -7.33 -1.44
C ILE A 63 -10.91 -8.21 -0.24
N THR A 64 -10.67 -7.63 0.94
CA THR A 64 -10.49 -8.39 2.19
C THR A 64 -11.75 -9.18 2.55
N LYS A 65 -12.95 -8.58 2.41
CA LYS A 65 -14.23 -9.28 2.62
C LYS A 65 -14.45 -10.40 1.61
N GLU A 66 -14.04 -10.21 0.36
CA GLU A 66 -14.12 -11.28 -0.62
C GLU A 66 -13.07 -12.38 -0.38
N ASN A 67 -11.88 -12.04 0.14
CA ASN A 67 -10.86 -13.02 0.51
C ASN A 67 -11.28 -13.83 1.75
N ALA A 68 -12.04 -13.21 2.66
CA ALA A 68 -12.63 -13.86 3.82
C ALA A 68 -13.58 -15.03 3.47
N LYS A 69 -14.08 -15.10 2.22
CA LYS A 69 -14.89 -16.22 1.72
C LYS A 69 -14.07 -17.49 1.45
N LEU A 70 -12.76 -17.34 1.20
CA LEU A 70 -11.85 -18.42 0.83
C LEU A 70 -10.87 -18.75 1.96
N HIS A 71 -10.46 -17.73 2.72
CA HIS A 71 -9.46 -17.85 3.77
C HIS A 71 -9.98 -17.24 5.06
N ARG A 72 -9.64 -17.86 6.20
CA ARG A 72 -9.94 -17.28 7.51
C ARG A 72 -9.22 -15.93 7.65
N THR A 73 -9.98 -14.90 8.04
CA THR A 73 -9.47 -13.55 8.32
C THR A 73 -9.18 -13.41 9.79
N TYR A 74 -8.00 -12.89 10.11
CA TYR A 74 -7.51 -12.60 11.45
C TYR A 74 -7.50 -11.10 11.68
N LEU A 75 -8.06 -10.67 12.80
CA LEU A 75 -7.87 -9.31 13.30
C LEU A 75 -6.60 -9.30 14.15
N ILE A 76 -5.64 -8.48 13.77
CA ILE A 76 -4.41 -8.27 14.53
C ILE A 76 -4.46 -6.86 15.11
N ASN A 77 -4.27 -6.73 16.42
CA ASN A 77 -4.22 -5.43 17.09
C ASN A 77 -2.79 -5.12 17.50
N ALA A 78 -2.47 -3.83 17.49
CA ALA A 78 -1.25 -3.33 18.11
C ALA A 78 -1.32 -3.54 19.63
N VAL A 79 -0.15 -3.82 20.22
CA VAL A 79 0.02 -3.81 21.66
C VAL A 79 0.73 -2.50 22.02
N ASP A 80 0.01 -1.63 22.73
CA ASP A 80 0.52 -0.36 23.22
C ASP A 80 0.82 -0.49 24.72
N GLU A 81 2.03 -0.08 25.13
CA GLU A 81 2.48 -0.12 26.52
C GLU A 81 3.13 1.23 26.89
N SER A 82 2.78 1.77 28.06
CA SER A 82 3.42 2.99 28.57
C SER A 82 4.88 2.72 28.95
N ARG A 83 5.75 3.69 28.65
CA ARG A 83 7.16 3.72 29.07
C ARG A 83 7.42 4.70 30.21
N GLU A 84 6.39 5.38 30.71
CA GLU A 84 6.47 6.24 31.88
C GLU A 84 6.65 5.44 33.17
N VAL A 85 7.45 5.96 34.11
CA VAL A 85 7.77 5.26 35.37
C VAL A 85 6.50 4.87 36.16
N ALA A 86 5.52 5.77 36.22
CA ALA A 86 4.29 5.55 36.99
C ALA A 86 3.33 4.51 36.38
N THR A 87 3.39 4.30 35.06
CA THR A 87 2.46 3.44 34.31
C THR A 87 3.16 2.38 33.47
N TYR A 88 4.44 2.13 33.74
CA TYR A 88 5.30 1.27 32.92
C TYR A 88 4.65 -0.09 32.64
N GLY A 89 4.61 -0.48 31.37
CA GLY A 89 4.04 -1.76 30.91
C GLY A 89 2.51 -1.83 30.94
N ARG A 90 1.80 -0.77 31.37
CA ARG A 90 0.34 -0.73 31.32
C ARG A 90 -0.15 -0.26 29.96
N LYS A 91 -1.29 -0.80 29.53
CA LYS A 91 -1.97 -0.35 28.31
C LYS A 91 -2.44 1.10 28.50
N PRO A 92 -2.01 2.05 27.65
CA PRO A 92 -2.49 3.41 27.71
C PRO A 92 -3.96 3.50 27.26
N PRO A 93 -4.72 4.49 27.76
CA PRO A 93 -6.06 4.78 27.26
C PRO A 93 -6.08 5.12 25.75
N GLU A 94 -7.09 4.69 25.01
CA GLU A 94 -7.15 4.93 23.55
C GLU A 94 -7.17 6.43 23.17
N ASN A 95 -7.70 7.28 24.05
CA ASN A 95 -7.80 8.72 23.82
C ASN A 95 -6.45 9.47 23.91
N VAL A 96 -5.39 8.82 24.43
CA VAL A 96 -4.03 9.38 24.47
C VAL A 96 -3.17 8.92 23.28
N ILE A 97 -3.64 7.94 22.51
CA ILE A 97 -2.96 7.48 21.30
C ILE A 97 -3.24 8.45 20.14
N PRO A 98 -2.19 8.93 19.43
CA PRO A 98 -2.40 9.75 18.23
C PRO A 98 -3.24 9.03 17.17
N LYS A 99 -4.21 9.75 16.58
CA LYS A 99 -5.03 9.20 15.49
C LYS A 99 -4.26 9.04 14.18
N ASP A 100 -3.25 9.87 13.95
CA ASP A 100 -2.39 9.76 12.78
C ASP A 100 -1.36 8.65 12.99
N VAL A 101 -1.41 7.64 12.12
CA VAL A 101 -0.50 6.50 12.10
C VAL A 101 0.96 6.93 11.93
N ASN A 102 1.23 8.03 11.21
CA ASN A 102 2.60 8.53 11.04
C ASN A 102 3.21 9.01 12.36
N ASN A 103 2.39 9.55 13.27
CA ASN A 103 2.82 9.93 14.61
C ASN A 103 3.04 8.71 15.53
N CYS A 104 2.53 7.54 15.13
CA CYS A 104 2.77 6.26 15.79
C CYS A 104 3.90 5.46 15.07
N GLY A 105 4.83 6.17 14.44
CA GLY A 105 5.95 5.60 13.70
C GLY A 105 5.57 4.81 12.44
N GLY A 106 4.33 4.91 11.95
CA GLY A 106 3.88 4.17 10.77
C GLY A 106 3.33 2.77 11.05
N LEU A 107 3.20 2.37 12.33
CA LEU A 107 2.54 1.12 12.72
C LEU A 107 1.04 1.34 12.91
N LEU A 108 0.25 0.51 12.24
CA LEU A 108 -1.21 0.55 12.33
C LEU A 108 -1.69 0.19 13.75
N PRO A 109 -2.83 0.73 14.21
CA PRO A 109 -3.46 0.30 15.45
C PRO A 109 -4.08 -1.10 15.33
N SER A 110 -4.56 -1.47 14.14
CA SER A 110 -5.07 -2.80 13.83
C SER A 110 -5.00 -3.07 12.32
N ILE A 111 -4.97 -4.34 11.94
CA ILE A 111 -5.05 -4.77 10.55
C ILE A 111 -5.83 -6.09 10.46
N ARG A 112 -6.67 -6.22 9.43
CA ARG A 112 -7.33 -7.50 9.09
C ARG A 112 -6.55 -8.17 7.96
N ILE A 113 -6.00 -9.35 8.23
CA ILE A 113 -5.20 -10.10 7.26
C ILE A 113 -5.65 -11.56 7.19
N SER A 114 -5.42 -12.18 6.05
CA SER A 114 -5.64 -13.60 5.80
C SER A 114 -4.51 -14.15 4.93
N VAL A 115 -4.43 -15.47 4.81
CA VAL A 115 -3.62 -16.08 3.75
C VAL A 115 -4.10 -15.55 2.38
N GLU A 116 -3.17 -15.36 1.46
CA GLU A 116 -3.35 -14.67 0.18
C GLU A 116 -3.66 -13.17 0.27
N SER A 117 -3.54 -12.54 1.45
CA SER A 117 -3.61 -11.07 1.53
C SER A 117 -2.39 -10.41 0.92
N ARG A 118 -2.62 -9.43 0.03
CA ARG A 118 -1.58 -8.59 -0.54
C ARG A 118 -1.20 -7.48 0.42
N VAL A 119 0.09 -7.39 0.75
CA VAL A 119 0.61 -6.49 1.77
C VAL A 119 1.85 -5.74 1.29
N MET A 120 2.10 -4.61 1.92
CA MET A 120 3.27 -3.77 1.69
C MET A 120 3.96 -3.48 3.01
N LEU A 121 5.30 -3.57 3.03
CA LEU A 121 6.10 -3.12 4.16
C LEU A 121 5.98 -1.61 4.34
N ARG A 122 5.79 -1.17 5.58
CA ARG A 122 5.75 0.26 5.95
C ARG A 122 7.04 0.80 6.54
N ARG A 123 7.98 -0.08 6.81
CA ARG A 123 9.25 0.24 7.47
C ARG A 123 10.40 -0.53 6.83
N ASN A 124 11.58 0.04 6.97
CA ASN A 124 12.82 -0.64 6.64
C ASN A 124 13.14 -1.61 7.75
N ILE A 125 13.15 -2.91 7.44
CA ILE A 125 13.56 -3.98 8.36
C ILE A 125 15.04 -4.30 8.09
N SER A 126 15.40 -4.49 6.83
CA SER A 126 16.78 -4.78 6.43
C SER A 126 17.02 -4.31 5.00
N VAL A 127 17.80 -3.24 4.86
CA VAL A 127 18.13 -2.66 3.56
C VAL A 127 19.01 -3.60 2.74
N SER A 128 19.94 -4.32 3.38
CA SER A 128 20.83 -5.28 2.71
C SER A 128 20.09 -6.45 2.07
N GLU A 129 18.93 -6.82 2.65
CA GLU A 129 18.06 -7.88 2.15
C GLU A 129 16.91 -7.32 1.29
N GLY A 130 16.88 -6.01 1.00
CA GLY A 130 15.79 -5.39 0.21
C GLY A 130 14.44 -5.29 0.94
N LEU A 131 14.39 -5.55 2.25
CA LEU A 131 13.19 -5.39 3.09
C LEU A 131 13.02 -3.93 3.50
N VAL A 132 12.61 -3.12 2.52
CA VAL A 132 12.42 -1.67 2.64
C VAL A 132 10.93 -1.29 2.62
N ASN A 133 10.62 -0.10 3.14
CA ASN A 133 9.28 0.48 3.04
C ASN A 133 8.89 0.59 1.55
N GLY A 134 7.72 0.07 1.20
CA GLY A 134 7.23 -0.03 -0.18
C GLY A 134 7.31 -1.45 -0.77
N ALA A 135 8.14 -2.34 -0.21
CA ALA A 135 8.23 -3.71 -0.71
C ALA A 135 6.89 -4.44 -0.56
N MET A 136 6.37 -4.96 -1.68
CA MET A 136 5.07 -5.63 -1.76
C MET A 136 5.20 -7.14 -1.87
N GLY A 137 4.21 -7.84 -1.34
CA GLY A 137 4.14 -9.29 -1.42
C GLY A 137 2.79 -9.83 -1.01
N ILE A 138 2.71 -11.16 -0.97
CA ILE A 138 1.50 -11.90 -0.61
C ILE A 138 1.78 -12.75 0.63
N ILE A 139 0.90 -12.66 1.63
CA ILE A 139 0.96 -13.52 2.81
C ILE A 139 0.67 -14.96 2.41
N LYS A 140 1.62 -15.87 2.68
CA LYS A 140 1.47 -17.31 2.42
C LYS A 140 1.20 -18.12 3.68
N LYS A 141 1.65 -17.63 4.84
CA LYS A 141 1.45 -18.31 6.12
C LYS A 141 1.50 -17.32 7.28
N ILE A 142 0.72 -17.58 8.32
CA ILE A 142 0.76 -16.86 9.60
C ILE A 142 1.16 -17.87 10.66
N LYS A 143 2.21 -17.56 11.42
CA LYS A 143 2.71 -18.42 12.51
C LYS A 143 2.30 -17.82 13.84
N TRP A 144 1.57 -18.59 14.64
CA TRP A 144 1.12 -18.18 15.96
C TRP A 144 2.10 -18.64 17.06
N PRO A 145 2.25 -17.86 18.15
CA PRO A 145 3.10 -18.23 19.28
C PRO A 145 2.72 -19.58 19.91
N ALA A 146 3.67 -20.18 20.65
CA ALA A 146 3.48 -21.43 21.40
C ALA A 146 3.03 -22.63 20.54
N LEU A 147 3.52 -22.71 19.29
CA LEU A 147 3.23 -23.78 18.33
C LEU A 147 1.73 -23.98 18.05
N ARG A 148 0.92 -22.94 18.29
CA ARG A 148 -0.51 -23.00 18.02
C ARG A 148 -0.78 -22.99 16.53
N ARG A 149 -1.85 -23.70 16.15
CA ARG A 149 -2.33 -23.73 14.76
C ARG A 149 -3.11 -22.47 14.38
N ASP A 150 -3.60 -21.71 15.37
CA ASP A 150 -4.54 -20.63 15.14
C ASP A 150 -4.50 -19.54 16.24
N GLN A 151 -5.12 -18.40 15.94
CA GLN A 151 -5.41 -17.31 16.87
C GLN A 151 -6.40 -17.79 17.93
N LEU A 152 -6.09 -17.55 19.21
CA LEU A 152 -7.00 -17.90 20.30
C LEU A 152 -8.01 -16.78 20.56
N GLU A 153 -7.54 -15.54 20.55
CA GLU A 153 -8.34 -14.35 20.81
C GLU A 153 -8.15 -13.31 19.70
N ASP A 154 -9.27 -12.71 19.27
CA ASP A 154 -9.25 -11.64 18.28
C ASP A 154 -8.35 -10.49 18.74
N GLY A 155 -7.43 -10.08 17.86
CA GLY A 155 -6.48 -9.01 18.14
C GLY A 155 -5.09 -9.48 18.58
N GLU A 156 -4.88 -10.76 18.86
CA GLU A 156 -3.56 -11.29 19.22
C GLU A 156 -2.50 -11.07 18.12
N LEU A 157 -1.25 -10.79 18.52
CA LEU A 157 -0.11 -10.70 17.61
C LEU A 157 0.42 -12.10 17.23
N PRO A 158 0.65 -12.38 15.94
CA PRO A 158 1.35 -13.59 15.53
C PRO A 158 2.85 -13.50 15.88
N GLU A 159 3.52 -14.65 15.91
CA GLU A 159 4.98 -14.72 16.05
C GLU A 159 5.65 -14.12 14.80
N ALA A 160 5.16 -14.50 13.62
CA ALA A 160 5.58 -13.93 12.35
C ALA A 160 4.54 -14.19 11.25
N VAL A 161 4.54 -13.30 10.25
CA VAL A 161 3.81 -13.49 8.99
C VAL A 161 4.82 -13.79 7.88
N TYR A 162 4.60 -14.87 7.13
CA TYR A 162 5.46 -15.28 6.03
C TYR A 162 4.94 -14.70 4.73
N VAL A 163 5.75 -13.83 4.13
CA VAL A 163 5.39 -13.06 2.93
C VAL A 163 6.25 -13.53 1.76
N LYS A 164 5.60 -13.89 0.65
CA LYS A 164 6.27 -14.05 -0.64
C LYS A 164 6.28 -12.69 -1.34
N PHE A 165 7.44 -12.04 -1.35
CA PHE A 165 7.62 -10.75 -2.02
C PHE A 165 7.57 -10.89 -3.54
N ASP A 166 7.11 -9.83 -4.22
CA ASP A 166 7.00 -9.81 -5.68
C ASP A 166 8.40 -9.83 -6.34
N ASP A 167 9.39 -9.18 -5.73
CA ASP A 167 10.79 -9.24 -6.16
C ASP A 167 11.50 -10.44 -5.48
N GLU A 168 11.92 -11.40 -6.29
CA GLU A 168 12.59 -12.62 -5.82
C GLU A 168 13.97 -12.36 -5.19
N THR A 169 14.57 -11.19 -5.41
CA THR A 169 15.85 -10.81 -4.80
C THR A 169 15.71 -10.38 -3.34
N ILE A 170 14.50 -10.06 -2.89
CA ILE A 170 14.21 -9.63 -1.52
C ILE A 170 14.31 -10.82 -0.56
N GLY A 171 15.03 -10.62 0.54
CA GLY A 171 15.16 -11.58 1.64
C GLY A 171 15.85 -12.87 1.24
N ARG A 172 16.75 -12.86 0.25
CA ARG A 172 17.42 -14.08 -0.26
C ARG A 172 17.99 -14.96 0.84
N ARG A 173 18.56 -14.37 1.90
CA ARG A 173 19.13 -15.13 3.03
C ARG A 173 18.11 -15.48 4.12
N LEU A 174 16.93 -14.86 4.08
CA LEU A 174 15.86 -14.98 5.07
C LEU A 174 14.69 -15.85 4.59
N LYS A 175 14.71 -16.29 3.32
CA LYS A 175 13.69 -17.14 2.72
C LYS A 175 13.67 -18.52 3.37
N ASP A 176 12.47 -19.02 3.62
CA ASP A 176 12.24 -20.42 3.97
C ASP A 176 12.29 -21.32 2.72
N SER A 177 12.06 -22.62 2.91
CA SER A 177 12.01 -23.61 1.83
C SER A 177 10.93 -23.32 0.77
N ASN A 178 9.95 -22.47 1.08
CA ASN A 178 8.87 -22.08 0.19
C ASN A 178 9.12 -20.70 -0.46
N GLY A 179 10.31 -20.12 -0.27
CA GLY A 179 10.67 -18.81 -0.80
C GLY A 179 9.97 -17.64 -0.11
N CYS A 180 9.43 -17.85 1.09
CA CYS A 180 8.75 -16.83 1.89
C CYS A 180 9.67 -16.26 2.96
N VAL A 181 9.56 -14.96 3.22
CA VAL A 181 10.36 -14.26 4.23
C VAL A 181 9.51 -14.06 5.50
N PRO A 182 10.00 -14.42 6.69
CA PRO A 182 9.28 -14.19 7.94
C PRO A 182 9.36 -12.71 8.35
N ILE A 183 8.20 -12.11 8.59
CA ILE A 183 8.04 -10.73 9.06
C ILE A 183 7.46 -10.76 10.48
N PRO A 184 8.30 -10.60 11.52
CA PRO A 184 7.83 -10.52 12.91
C PRO A 184 7.22 -9.14 13.23
N PRO A 185 6.42 -9.02 14.31
CA PRO A 185 6.04 -7.72 14.85
C PRO A 185 7.26 -6.88 15.21
N SER A 186 7.19 -5.58 14.95
CA SER A 186 8.21 -4.59 15.29
C SER A 186 7.69 -3.62 16.35
N SER A 187 8.57 -3.09 17.18
CA SER A 187 8.22 -2.08 18.19
C SER A 187 8.62 -0.67 17.76
N THR A 188 7.99 0.34 18.33
CA THR A 188 8.36 1.75 18.19
C THR A 188 7.88 2.56 19.37
N THR A 189 8.71 3.47 19.86
CA THR A 189 8.29 4.45 20.86
C THR A 189 7.84 5.74 20.17
N PHE A 190 6.78 6.36 20.69
CA PHE A 190 6.32 7.68 20.31
C PHE A 190 5.71 8.41 21.51
N GLN A 191 5.63 9.73 21.41
CA GLN A 191 5.03 10.55 22.44
C GLN A 191 3.49 10.52 22.30
N ALA A 192 2.81 10.06 23.34
CA ALA A 192 1.37 10.08 23.43
C ALA A 192 0.84 11.51 23.63
N VAL A 193 -0.41 11.75 23.22
CA VAL A 193 -1.04 13.08 23.36
C VAL A 193 -1.52 13.32 24.79
N ARG A 194 -1.93 14.56 25.08
CA ARG A 194 -2.49 14.98 26.38
C ARG A 194 -1.51 14.81 27.56
N GLY A 195 -0.21 14.88 27.29
CA GLY A 195 0.83 14.82 28.32
C GLY A 195 0.97 13.45 28.99
N TYR A 196 0.47 12.39 28.35
CA TYR A 196 0.57 11.03 28.91
C TYR A 196 2.00 10.49 28.93
N GLY A 197 2.89 11.03 28.09
CA GLY A 197 4.30 10.63 28.02
C GLY A 197 4.56 9.61 26.92
N ASP A 198 5.63 8.83 27.07
CA ASP A 198 6.08 7.89 26.05
C ASP A 198 5.30 6.57 26.07
N VAL A 199 4.93 6.11 24.87
CA VAL A 199 4.25 4.84 24.64
C VAL A 199 5.04 4.05 23.60
N GLU A 200 5.27 2.78 23.88
CA GLU A 200 5.75 1.83 22.89
C GLU A 200 4.58 1.08 22.25
N ARG A 201 4.55 1.06 20.92
CA ARG A 201 3.65 0.22 20.13
C ARG A 201 4.42 -0.93 19.51
N ARG A 202 3.92 -2.16 19.71
CA ARG A 202 4.35 -3.37 19.01
C ARG A 202 3.28 -3.81 18.01
N MET A 203 3.64 -3.90 16.74
CA MET A 203 2.73 -4.32 15.65
C MET A 203 3.50 -4.81 14.42
N LEU A 204 2.82 -5.58 13.55
CA LEU A 204 3.34 -5.93 12.23
C LEU A 204 3.62 -4.66 11.39
N PRO A 205 4.81 -4.52 10.78
CA PRO A 205 5.16 -3.37 9.93
C PRO A 205 4.56 -3.49 8.51
N LEU A 206 3.28 -3.89 8.42
CA LEU A 206 2.57 -4.19 7.16
C LEU A 206 1.29 -3.35 7.04
N ILE A 207 0.92 -3.02 5.80
CA ILE A 207 -0.42 -2.52 5.43
C ILE A 207 -1.00 -3.40 4.32
N LEU A 208 -2.32 -3.41 4.18
CA LEU A 208 -2.97 -3.98 2.99
C LEU A 208 -2.62 -3.14 1.75
N SER A 209 -2.37 -3.82 0.64
CA SER A 209 -1.93 -3.18 -0.60
C SER A 209 -2.58 -3.78 -1.85
N TRP A 210 -3.87 -4.15 -1.75
CA TRP A 210 -4.69 -4.40 -2.95
C TRP A 210 -4.86 -3.11 -3.75
N ALA A 211 -4.92 -1.99 -3.04
CA ALA A 211 -4.83 -0.67 -3.58
C ALA A 211 -3.84 0.21 -2.84
N VAL A 212 -3.32 1.23 -3.54
CA VAL A 212 -2.39 2.23 -3.02
C VAL A 212 -2.77 3.62 -3.51
N THR A 213 -2.36 4.66 -2.78
CA THR A 213 -2.53 6.03 -3.27
C THR A 213 -1.40 6.39 -4.22
N VAL A 214 -1.67 7.33 -5.13
CA VAL A 214 -0.64 7.84 -6.06
C VAL A 214 0.59 8.37 -5.31
N HIS A 215 0.39 9.00 -4.14
CA HIS A 215 1.47 9.52 -3.30
C HIS A 215 2.39 8.46 -2.72
N LYS A 216 1.96 7.19 -2.61
CA LYS A 216 2.79 6.08 -2.10
C LYS A 216 3.69 5.47 -3.16
N LEU A 217 3.37 5.66 -4.43
CA LEU A 217 4.21 5.27 -5.58
C LEU A 217 5.40 6.21 -5.79
N GLN A 218 5.37 7.36 -5.13
CA GLN A 218 6.25 8.49 -5.36
C GLN A 218 7.61 8.38 -4.65
N VAL A 219 7.86 7.30 -3.90
CA VAL A 219 9.04 7.16 -3.00
C VAL A 219 10.11 6.20 -3.51
N GLU A 220 9.83 5.37 -4.52
CA GLU A 220 10.93 4.64 -5.16
C GLU A 220 11.67 5.61 -6.08
N ASP A 221 12.89 5.96 -5.66
CA ASP A 221 13.91 6.87 -6.18
C ASP A 221 13.47 8.30 -6.51
N LEU A 222 13.90 9.28 -5.68
CA LEU A 222 14.56 10.55 -6.08
C LEU A 222 14.54 11.58 -4.92
N GLN A 223 15.51 11.48 -4.01
CA GLN A 223 15.98 12.65 -3.26
C GLN A 223 16.94 13.43 -4.16
N LYS A 224 16.44 14.46 -4.87
CA LYS A 224 17.14 15.76 -5.05
C LYS A 224 16.44 16.84 -5.90
N GLU A 225 15.28 16.61 -6.51
CA GLU A 225 14.71 17.65 -7.38
C GLU A 225 13.19 17.70 -7.29
N ASN A 226 12.67 18.21 -6.17
CA ASN A 226 11.27 17.93 -5.82
C ASN A 226 10.60 19.09 -5.09
N ASP A 227 10.41 20.22 -5.76
CA ASP A 227 9.35 21.18 -5.41
C ASP A 227 8.56 21.64 -6.66
N GLN A 228 9.20 21.84 -7.81
CA GLN A 228 8.48 22.10 -9.07
C GLN A 228 7.66 20.89 -9.55
N LEU A 229 8.24 19.67 -9.51
CA LEU A 229 7.57 18.40 -9.89
C LEU A 229 6.36 18.06 -9.02
N LYS A 230 6.29 18.56 -7.77
CA LYS A 230 5.19 18.32 -6.83
C LYS A 230 3.90 19.02 -7.26
N THR A 231 4.02 20.23 -7.80
CA THR A 231 2.89 21.04 -8.30
C THR A 231 2.44 20.48 -9.64
N THR A 232 3.40 20.20 -10.52
CA THR A 232 3.18 19.63 -11.85
C THR A 232 2.46 18.28 -11.77
N LEU A 233 2.91 17.28 -10.99
CA LEU A 233 2.22 15.97 -10.91
C LEU A 233 0.82 16.05 -10.27
N LYS A 234 0.60 16.93 -9.27
CA LYS A 234 -0.74 17.16 -8.71
C LYS A 234 -1.68 17.79 -9.74
N ASP A 235 -1.18 18.71 -10.55
CA ASP A 235 -1.98 19.36 -11.59
C ASP A 235 -2.16 18.46 -12.83
N HIS A 236 -1.20 17.58 -13.13
CA HIS A 236 -1.31 16.61 -14.23
C HIS A 236 -2.26 15.45 -13.89
N ILE A 237 -2.34 15.03 -12.63
CA ILE A 237 -3.39 14.09 -12.19
C ILE A 237 -4.75 14.80 -12.14
N LYS A 238 -4.83 16.11 -11.88
CA LYS A 238 -6.06 16.89 -12.14
C LYS A 238 -6.42 16.94 -13.63
N ILE A 239 -5.45 16.92 -14.54
CA ILE A 239 -5.68 16.84 -15.99
C ILE A 239 -6.14 15.42 -16.38
N LEU A 240 -5.52 14.35 -15.85
CA LEU A 240 -6.03 12.96 -15.92
C LEU A 240 -7.39 12.78 -15.20
N HIS A 241 -7.74 13.67 -14.25
CA HIS A 241 -9.08 13.75 -13.68
C HIS A 241 -10.10 14.48 -14.60
N LYS A 242 -9.64 15.26 -15.58
CA LYS A 242 -10.49 15.84 -16.64
C LYS A 242 -10.58 14.94 -17.87
N SER A 243 -9.52 14.20 -18.19
CA SER A 243 -9.50 13.19 -19.25
C SER A 243 -9.59 11.79 -18.63
N ASN A 244 -10.78 11.17 -18.68
CA ASN A 244 -11.08 9.79 -18.25
C ASN A 244 -10.07 8.74 -18.78
N THR A 245 -8.90 8.66 -18.17
CA THR A 245 -7.78 7.85 -18.64
C THR A 245 -7.35 6.92 -17.52
N HIS A 246 -7.31 5.63 -17.85
CA HIS A 246 -6.87 4.57 -16.97
C HIS A 246 -5.53 4.03 -17.52
N ASP A 247 -4.59 3.85 -16.61
CA ASP A 247 -3.39 3.01 -16.71
C ASP A 247 -2.09 3.58 -17.27
N LEU A 248 -1.03 3.40 -16.47
CA LEU A 248 0.37 3.78 -16.72
C LEU A 248 1.24 2.64 -16.19
N VAL A 249 1.69 1.75 -17.07
CA VAL A 249 2.50 0.56 -16.73
C VAL A 249 3.98 0.98 -16.67
N THR A 250 4.69 0.69 -15.58
CA THR A 250 6.16 0.83 -15.54
C THR A 250 6.79 -0.53 -15.32
N SER A 251 7.92 -0.80 -15.97
CA SER A 251 8.54 -2.13 -16.14
C SER A 251 8.97 -2.87 -14.86
N ARG A 252 8.65 -2.36 -13.67
CA ARG A 252 8.90 -3.03 -12.38
C ARG A 252 7.66 -3.22 -11.52
N PHE A 253 6.52 -2.60 -11.86
CA PHE A 253 5.30 -2.70 -11.07
C PHE A 253 4.05 -2.59 -11.96
N ARG A 254 3.16 -3.57 -11.82
CA ARG A 254 1.90 -3.65 -12.56
C ARG A 254 0.81 -2.89 -11.81
N PHE A 255 0.50 -1.70 -12.29
CA PHE A 255 -0.48 -0.81 -11.70
C PHE A 255 -1.70 -0.63 -12.60
N THR A 256 -2.87 -0.50 -11.97
CA THR A 256 -4.11 -0.12 -12.64
C THR A 256 -4.75 1.06 -11.91
N PHE A 257 -5.06 2.15 -12.60
CA PHE A 257 -5.62 3.39 -12.08
C PHE A 257 -7.15 3.32 -12.18
N ASN A 258 -7.88 3.74 -11.15
CA ASN A 258 -9.34 3.86 -11.20
C ASN A 258 -9.77 5.32 -10.93
N VAL A 259 -10.29 6.00 -11.95
CA VAL A 259 -10.93 7.32 -11.83
C VAL A 259 -12.42 7.14 -11.48
N CYS A 260 -12.89 7.85 -10.45
CA CYS A 260 -14.28 7.85 -10.02
C CYS A 260 -15.12 8.76 -10.94
N GLN A 261 -16.23 8.26 -11.47
CA GLN A 261 -17.16 9.07 -12.27
C GLN A 261 -17.70 10.23 -11.41
N ASN A 262 -17.30 11.46 -11.72
CA ASN A 262 -17.92 12.64 -11.15
C ASN A 262 -19.09 13.05 -12.07
N SER A 263 -20.32 12.87 -11.59
CA SER A 263 -21.59 13.08 -12.32
C SER A 263 -21.89 14.54 -12.69
N LYS A 264 -20.91 15.45 -12.62
CA LYS A 264 -21.03 16.85 -13.03
C LYS A 264 -20.62 17.12 -14.48
N VAL A 265 -20.12 16.13 -15.22
CA VAL A 265 -19.69 16.29 -16.64
C VAL A 265 -20.76 15.73 -17.61
N LYS A 266 -22.04 15.94 -17.33
CA LYS A 266 -23.12 15.60 -18.27
C LYS A 266 -23.70 16.81 -19.01
N THR A 267 -23.18 18.02 -18.79
CA THR A 267 -23.77 19.25 -19.32
C THR A 267 -22.88 20.03 -20.31
N MET A 268 -21.89 19.39 -20.94
CA MET A 268 -21.04 20.02 -21.96
C MET A 268 -20.96 19.27 -23.30
N TYR A 269 -21.90 18.35 -23.56
CA TYR A 269 -22.03 17.69 -24.88
C TYR A 269 -23.50 17.52 -25.28
N GLN A 270 -24.29 18.58 -25.16
CA GLN A 270 -25.52 18.77 -25.92
C GLN A 270 -25.65 20.26 -26.29
N GLN A 271 -24.91 20.66 -27.32
CA GLN A 271 -25.29 21.58 -28.39
C GLN A 271 -24.12 21.73 -29.36
#